data_AF-A0A3S5J7V1-F1
#
_entry.id   AF-A0A3S5J7V1-F1
#
_cell.length_a   1.000
_cell.length_b   1.000
_cell.length_c   1.000
_cell.angle_alpha   90.00
_cell.angle_beta   90.00
_cell.angle_gamma   90.00
#
_symmetry.space_group_name_H-M   'P 1'
#
loop_
_entity.id
_entity.type
_entity.pdbx_description
1 polymer ?
#
loop_
_entity_poly.entity_id
_entity_poly.type
_entity_poly.pdbx_seq_one_letter_code
_entity_poly.pdbx_strand_id
1 'polypeptide(L)'
;MKSSPPALSGIPESSASSLEGRCCIECAHDLRGITTKTCPECGRPFNPDDPRTTGTIGTNRYRRWLIGTSVLLYYASWLALLSSFVYSAIGGDWLLLFLLAIASAPFILLQFILLALPLQEIAWRRRLVGFLVPLVSLSICVTNWPVAVSLRMHRTAMAKIADRVANGEVISGPTRVGIFRFRQIRMSRGKDRVGFQLNGGAGGGMFVVRTPPGFVPEFSNWRTGFPLGSNHRNIWDNTNWTQNLGDGWFLVEQD
;
A
#
# COMPACT_ATOMS: atom_id res chain seq x y z
N MET A 1 -59.44 -58.72 -26.47
CA MET A 1 -58.50 -58.84 -25.33
C MET A 1 -57.61 -57.60 -25.33
N LYS A 2 -57.88 -56.63 -24.44
CA LYS A 2 -57.06 -55.41 -24.26
C LYS A 2 -56.13 -55.68 -23.08
N SER A 3 -54.84 -55.80 -23.34
CA SER A 3 -53.79 -55.96 -22.34
C SER A 3 -53.54 -54.61 -21.65
N SER A 4 -53.85 -54.52 -20.37
CA SER A 4 -53.52 -53.38 -19.52
C SER A 4 -51.99 -53.29 -19.33
N PRO A 5 -51.39 -52.09 -19.38
CA PRO A 5 -49.97 -51.91 -19.10
C PRO A 5 -49.67 -52.11 -17.59
N PRO A 6 -48.48 -52.64 -17.24
CA PRO A 6 -48.07 -52.85 -15.86
C PRO A 6 -47.88 -51.52 -15.13
N ALA A 7 -48.40 -51.44 -13.92
CA ALA A 7 -48.24 -50.30 -13.01
C ALA A 7 -46.75 -50.12 -12.65
N LEU A 8 -46.17 -48.97 -13.03
CA LEU A 8 -44.85 -48.54 -12.59
C LEU A 8 -44.90 -48.26 -11.08
N SER A 9 -44.45 -49.24 -10.30
CA SER A 9 -44.31 -49.18 -8.86
C SER A 9 -43.17 -48.24 -8.45
N GLY A 10 -43.52 -47.12 -7.83
CA GLY A 10 -42.79 -46.48 -6.73
C GLY A 10 -41.32 -46.13 -6.96
N ILE A 11 -41.05 -45.03 -7.65
CA ILE A 11 -39.81 -44.29 -7.39
C ILE A 11 -40.01 -43.61 -6.02
N PRO A 12 -39.15 -43.87 -5.01
CA PRO A 12 -39.30 -43.25 -3.70
C PRO A 12 -39.15 -41.72 -3.84
N GLU A 13 -40.25 -41.00 -3.66
CA GLU A 13 -40.34 -39.53 -3.64
C GLU A 13 -39.50 -38.87 -2.50
N SER A 14 -38.82 -39.67 -1.67
CA SER A 14 -38.21 -39.24 -0.41
C SER A 14 -36.83 -38.57 -0.52
N SER A 15 -36.15 -38.58 -1.67
CA SER A 15 -34.77 -38.04 -1.74
C SER A 15 -34.68 -36.57 -2.12
N ALA A 16 -35.71 -35.99 -2.76
CA ALA A 16 -35.68 -34.63 -3.27
C ALA A 16 -35.78 -33.53 -2.17
N SER A 17 -36.38 -33.84 -1.02
CA SER A 17 -36.52 -32.87 0.09
C SER A 17 -35.23 -32.65 0.89
N SER A 18 -34.24 -33.54 0.77
CA SER A 18 -33.01 -33.50 1.58
C SER A 18 -32.03 -32.37 1.21
N LEU A 19 -32.18 -31.78 0.01
CA LEU A 19 -31.28 -30.75 -0.52
C LEU A 19 -31.81 -29.32 -0.34
N GLU A 20 -32.99 -29.15 0.24
CA GLU A 20 -33.56 -27.84 0.48
C GLU A 20 -32.69 -27.06 1.49
N GLY A 21 -32.17 -25.89 1.10
CA GLY A 21 -31.26 -25.12 1.94
C GLY A 21 -29.78 -25.52 1.87
N ARG A 22 -29.41 -26.47 0.99
CA ARG A 22 -28.01 -26.93 0.83
C ARG A 22 -27.31 -26.29 -0.37
N CYS A 23 -26.00 -26.17 -0.28
CA CYS A 23 -25.14 -25.58 -1.30
C CYS A 23 -23.82 -26.35 -1.42
N CYS A 24 -23.13 -26.23 -2.55
CA CYS A 24 -21.81 -26.79 -2.72
C CYS A 24 -20.81 -26.12 -1.76
N ILE A 25 -20.00 -26.91 -1.05
CA ILE A 25 -19.03 -26.38 -0.06
C ILE A 25 -17.88 -25.60 -0.71
N GLU A 26 -17.57 -25.88 -1.98
CA GLU A 26 -16.45 -25.26 -2.70
C GLU A 26 -16.89 -23.97 -3.38
N CYS A 27 -17.82 -24.06 -4.34
CA CYS A 27 -18.24 -22.94 -5.17
C CYS A 27 -19.48 -22.21 -4.66
N ALA A 28 -20.11 -22.67 -3.57
CA ALA A 28 -21.31 -22.06 -3.01
C ALA A 28 -22.54 -22.04 -3.94
N HIS A 29 -22.57 -22.88 -5.00
CA HIS A 29 -23.73 -23.05 -5.86
C HIS A 29 -24.89 -23.69 -5.09
N ASP A 30 -26.11 -23.21 -5.35
CA ASP A 30 -27.32 -23.72 -4.73
C ASP A 30 -27.64 -25.11 -5.28
N LEU A 31 -27.84 -26.10 -4.41
CA LEU A 31 -28.09 -27.49 -4.85
C LEU A 31 -29.59 -27.81 -4.94
N ARG A 32 -30.47 -26.81 -4.77
CA ARG A 32 -31.93 -26.98 -4.91
C ARG A 32 -32.29 -27.48 -6.30
N GLY A 33 -33.01 -28.61 -6.35
CA GLY A 33 -33.53 -29.20 -7.59
C GLY A 33 -32.51 -29.97 -8.43
N ILE A 34 -31.26 -30.10 -7.97
CA ILE A 34 -30.23 -30.85 -8.70
C ILE A 34 -30.42 -32.35 -8.45
N THR A 35 -30.56 -33.12 -9.54
CA THR A 35 -30.67 -34.58 -9.49
C THR A 35 -29.32 -35.28 -9.58
N THR A 36 -28.29 -34.61 -10.10
CA THR A 36 -26.94 -35.16 -10.24
C THR A 36 -26.12 -34.96 -8.96
N LYS A 37 -25.39 -35.99 -8.52
CA LYS A 37 -24.49 -35.94 -7.34
C LYS A 37 -23.17 -35.18 -7.62
N THR A 38 -23.21 -34.21 -8.51
CA THR A 38 -22.08 -33.39 -8.97
C THR A 38 -22.54 -31.95 -9.13
N CYS A 39 -21.75 -31.01 -8.63
CA CYS A 39 -22.06 -29.60 -8.73
C CYS A 39 -21.92 -29.12 -10.19
N PRO A 40 -22.92 -28.43 -10.77
CA PRO A 40 -22.89 -27.99 -12.17
C PRO A 40 -21.86 -26.88 -12.43
N GLU A 41 -21.48 -26.09 -11.40
CA GLU A 41 -20.51 -25.00 -11.54
C GLU A 41 -19.06 -25.47 -11.46
N CYS A 42 -18.69 -26.21 -10.41
CA CYS A 42 -17.29 -26.61 -10.18
C CYS A 42 -16.98 -28.08 -10.50
N GLY A 43 -17.99 -28.88 -10.87
CA GLY A 43 -17.82 -30.30 -11.16
C GLY A 43 -17.54 -31.19 -9.94
N ARG A 44 -17.44 -30.63 -8.72
CA ARG A 44 -17.14 -31.40 -7.51
C ARG A 44 -18.27 -32.39 -7.20
N PRO A 45 -17.96 -33.68 -6.97
CA PRO A 45 -18.95 -34.63 -6.47
C PRO A 45 -19.36 -34.28 -5.04
N PHE A 46 -20.64 -34.43 -4.73
CA PHE A 46 -21.18 -34.25 -3.38
C PHE A 46 -22.15 -35.37 -3.04
N ASN A 47 -22.31 -35.65 -1.75
CA ASN A 47 -23.26 -36.62 -1.24
C ASN A 47 -24.34 -35.87 -0.40
N PRO A 48 -25.61 -35.85 -0.84
CA PRO A 48 -26.70 -35.17 -0.10
C PRO A 48 -26.78 -35.56 1.37
N ASP A 49 -26.50 -36.84 1.65
CA ASP A 49 -26.60 -37.44 2.98
C ASP A 49 -25.37 -37.15 3.86
N ASP A 50 -24.26 -36.67 3.27
CA ASP A 50 -23.04 -36.31 4.00
C ASP A 50 -22.92 -34.78 4.15
N PRO A 51 -23.20 -34.22 5.35
CA PRO A 51 -23.09 -32.79 5.61
C PRO A 51 -21.65 -32.26 5.46
N ARG A 52 -20.63 -33.12 5.37
CA ARG A 52 -19.25 -32.71 5.07
C ARG A 52 -19.04 -32.33 3.62
N THR A 53 -19.96 -32.71 2.73
CA THR A 53 -19.87 -32.44 1.29
C THR A 53 -20.77 -31.29 0.82
N THR A 54 -21.70 -30.83 1.66
CA THR A 54 -22.66 -29.74 1.36
C THR A 54 -22.70 -28.71 2.49
N GLY A 55 -22.69 -27.41 2.17
CA GLY A 55 -22.90 -26.33 3.15
C GLY A 55 -24.37 -25.90 3.27
N THR A 56 -24.67 -25.01 4.23
CA THR A 56 -26.00 -24.36 4.37
C THR A 56 -26.03 -22.98 3.71
N ILE A 57 -27.10 -22.66 2.98
CA ILE A 57 -27.26 -21.43 2.18
C ILE A 57 -27.01 -20.14 2.98
N GLY A 58 -27.33 -20.12 4.28
CA GLY A 58 -27.11 -18.96 5.16
C GLY A 58 -25.65 -18.56 5.36
N THR A 59 -24.73 -19.53 5.36
CA THR A 59 -23.28 -19.26 5.51
C THR A 59 -22.65 -18.69 4.24
N ASN A 60 -23.25 -18.94 3.07
CA ASN A 60 -22.67 -18.55 1.79
C ASN A 60 -22.80 -17.06 1.47
N ARG A 61 -23.89 -16.40 1.88
CA ARG A 61 -24.01 -14.96 1.65
C ARG A 61 -22.92 -14.20 2.40
N TYR A 62 -22.70 -14.57 3.66
CA TYR A 62 -21.64 -14.01 4.49
C TYR A 62 -20.24 -14.33 3.95
N ARG A 63 -19.98 -15.59 3.54
CA ARG A 63 -18.71 -16.00 2.93
C ARG A 63 -18.41 -15.24 1.64
N ARG A 64 -19.38 -15.13 0.71
CA ARG A 64 -19.22 -14.36 -0.53
C ARG A 64 -18.95 -12.89 -0.24
N TRP A 65 -19.65 -12.31 0.73
CA TRP A 65 -19.41 -10.93 1.15
C TRP A 65 -18.00 -10.76 1.72
N LEU A 66 -17.53 -11.65 2.60
CA LEU A 66 -16.16 -11.62 3.13
C LEU A 66 -15.09 -11.75 2.03
N ILE A 67 -15.30 -12.64 1.06
CA ILE A 67 -14.38 -12.79 -0.08
C ILE A 67 -14.36 -11.51 -0.92
N GLY A 68 -15.54 -10.96 -1.24
CA GLY A 68 -15.66 -9.69 -1.98
C GLY A 68 -14.96 -8.54 -1.26
N THR A 69 -15.20 -8.38 0.04
CA THR A 69 -14.55 -7.37 0.88
C THR A 69 -13.03 -7.55 0.92
N SER A 70 -12.54 -8.79 1.06
CA SER A 70 -11.09 -9.07 1.05
C SER A 70 -10.43 -8.73 -0.30
N VAL A 71 -11.10 -9.03 -1.42
CA VAL A 71 -10.62 -8.68 -2.76
C VAL A 71 -10.61 -7.17 -2.98
N LEU A 72 -11.66 -6.47 -2.54
CA LEU A 72 -11.74 -5.01 -2.61
C LEU A 72 -10.62 -4.34 -1.80
N LEU A 73 -10.44 -4.76 -0.55
CA LEU A 73 -9.38 -4.26 0.35
C LEU A 73 -7.98 -4.58 -0.19
N TYR A 74 -7.79 -5.72 -0.85
CA TYR A 74 -6.55 -6.06 -1.52
C TYR A 74 -6.20 -5.04 -2.61
N TYR A 75 -7.12 -4.72 -3.52
CA TYR A 75 -6.86 -3.71 -4.56
C TYR A 75 -6.74 -2.30 -3.99
N ALA A 76 -7.54 -1.95 -2.98
CA ALA A 76 -7.44 -0.66 -2.30
C ALA A 76 -6.07 -0.47 -1.63
N SER A 77 -5.53 -1.51 -0.98
CA SER A 77 -4.22 -1.44 -0.34
C SER A 77 -3.08 -1.32 -1.35
N TRP A 78 -3.18 -1.97 -2.52
CA TRP A 78 -2.25 -1.76 -3.64
C TRP A 78 -2.29 -0.33 -4.18
N LEU A 79 -3.49 0.23 -4.38
CA LEU A 79 -3.63 1.60 -4.84
C LEU A 79 -3.06 2.59 -3.82
N ALA A 80 -3.30 2.36 -2.53
CA ALA A 80 -2.73 3.17 -1.45
C ALA A 80 -1.20 3.08 -1.43
N LEU A 81 -0.63 1.87 -1.53
CA LEU A 81 0.81 1.67 -1.62
C LEU A 81 1.43 2.42 -2.82
N LEU A 82 0.83 2.28 -4.01
CA LEU A 82 1.33 2.94 -5.22
C LEU A 82 1.25 4.47 -5.08
N SER A 83 0.15 4.98 -4.53
CA SER A 83 -0.04 6.42 -4.29
C SER A 83 0.99 6.96 -3.31
N SER A 84 1.19 6.29 -2.17
CA SER A 84 2.21 6.66 -1.17
C SER A 84 3.62 6.60 -1.76
N PHE A 85 3.92 5.58 -2.56
CA PHE A 85 5.21 5.44 -3.23
C PHE A 85 5.47 6.60 -4.20
N VAL A 86 4.53 6.88 -5.09
CA VAL A 86 4.66 7.97 -6.07
C VAL A 86 4.76 9.31 -5.37
N TYR A 87 3.89 9.57 -4.39
CA TYR A 87 3.88 10.82 -3.63
C TYR A 87 5.17 11.03 -2.84
N SER A 88 5.71 9.98 -2.20
CA SER A 88 7.03 10.02 -1.56
C SER A 88 8.14 10.27 -2.58
N ALA A 89 8.16 9.54 -3.70
CA ALA A 89 9.20 9.64 -4.72
C ALA A 89 9.36 11.05 -5.31
N ILE A 90 8.26 11.80 -5.46
CA ILE A 90 8.28 13.18 -5.96
C ILE A 90 8.64 14.23 -4.90
N GLY A 91 8.93 13.82 -3.66
CA GLY A 91 9.23 14.73 -2.56
C GLY A 91 7.99 15.35 -1.94
N GLY A 92 6.89 14.59 -1.85
CA GLY A 92 5.69 14.98 -1.14
C GLY A 92 5.94 15.27 0.34
N ASP A 93 5.00 15.99 0.94
CA ASP A 93 5.00 16.34 2.36
C ASP A 93 4.94 15.09 3.25
N TRP A 94 5.88 14.97 4.20
CA TRP A 94 5.94 13.86 5.15
C TRP A 94 4.69 13.76 6.03
N LEU A 95 4.14 14.89 6.48
CA LEU A 95 2.96 14.93 7.34
C LEU A 95 1.76 14.33 6.61
N LEU A 96 1.61 14.62 5.32
CA LEU A 96 0.52 14.04 4.52
C LEU A 96 0.69 12.52 4.36
N LEU A 97 1.92 12.04 4.16
CA LEU A 97 2.21 10.60 4.13
C LEU A 97 1.85 9.93 5.45
N PHE A 98 2.21 10.55 6.57
CA PHE A 98 1.91 10.04 7.91
C PHE A 98 0.40 10.01 8.19
N LEU A 99 -0.33 11.07 7.84
CA LEU A 99 -1.79 11.12 7.95
C LEU A 99 -2.46 10.05 7.07
N LEU A 100 -1.97 9.86 5.84
CA LEU A 100 -2.46 8.81 4.94
C LEU A 100 -2.21 7.41 5.54
N ALA A 101 -1.05 7.20 6.17
CA ALA A 101 -0.75 5.96 6.86
C ALA A 101 -1.73 5.67 8.00
N ILE A 102 -1.98 6.66 8.87
CA ILE A 102 -2.95 6.55 9.97
C ILE A 102 -4.36 6.28 9.43
N ALA A 103 -4.80 7.02 8.41
CA ALA A 103 -6.11 6.83 7.80
C ALA A 103 -6.27 5.43 7.16
N SER A 104 -5.18 4.86 6.64
CA SER A 104 -5.18 3.52 6.02
C SER A 104 -5.06 2.37 7.01
N ALA A 105 -4.59 2.63 8.23
CA ALA A 105 -4.33 1.61 9.26
C ALA A 105 -5.53 0.70 9.58
N PRO A 106 -6.78 1.17 9.77
CA PRO A 106 -7.91 0.28 10.06
C PRO A 106 -8.23 -0.67 8.89
N PHE A 107 -8.08 -0.21 7.65
CA PHE A 107 -8.29 -1.03 6.46
C PHE A 107 -7.20 -2.10 6.30
N ILE A 108 -5.95 -1.72 6.57
CA ILE A 108 -4.80 -2.63 6.60
C ILE A 108 -5.00 -3.70 7.68
N LEU A 109 -5.43 -3.31 8.89
CA LEU A 109 -5.67 -4.24 9.99
C LEU A 109 -6.81 -5.20 9.66
N LEU A 110 -7.91 -4.69 9.11
CA LEU A 110 -9.03 -5.52 8.66
C LEU A 110 -8.58 -6.52 7.59
N GLN A 111 -7.78 -6.08 6.61
CA GLN A 111 -7.22 -6.96 5.59
C GLN A 111 -6.32 -8.04 6.20
N PHE A 112 -5.47 -7.69 7.17
CA PHE A 112 -4.61 -8.63 7.87
C PHE A 112 -5.42 -9.71 8.58
N ILE A 113 -6.48 -9.32 9.30
CA ILE A 113 -7.40 -10.25 9.98
C ILE A 113 -8.06 -11.18 8.95
N LEU A 114 -8.59 -10.65 7.85
CA LEU A 114 -9.24 -11.45 6.82
C LEU A 114 -8.28 -12.47 6.17
N LEU A 115 -7.04 -12.07 5.89
CA LEU A 115 -6.02 -12.95 5.31
C LEU A 115 -5.49 -14.02 6.29
N ALA A 116 -5.55 -13.74 7.59
CA ALA A 116 -5.15 -14.68 8.63
C ALA A 116 -6.19 -15.78 8.88
N LEU A 117 -7.46 -15.57 8.48
CA LEU A 117 -8.51 -16.57 8.66
C LEU A 117 -8.25 -17.79 7.75
N PRO A 118 -8.09 -19.01 8.31
CA PRO A 118 -7.84 -20.22 7.53
C PRO A 118 -9.05 -20.67 6.69
N LEU A 119 -10.22 -20.05 6.91
CA LEU A 119 -11.50 -20.38 6.25
C LEU A 119 -11.56 -20.01 4.76
N GLN A 120 -10.61 -19.22 4.27
CA GLN A 120 -10.61 -18.76 2.88
C GLN A 120 -9.58 -19.55 2.06
N GLU A 121 -10.02 -20.19 0.98
CA GLU A 121 -9.18 -20.85 -0.03
C GLU A 121 -8.44 -19.81 -0.91
N ILE A 122 -7.70 -18.91 -0.27
CA ILE A 122 -6.86 -17.93 -0.93
C ILE A 122 -5.52 -18.59 -1.22
N ALA A 123 -5.09 -18.55 -2.49
CA ALA A 123 -3.77 -18.99 -2.89
C ALA A 123 -2.68 -18.33 -2.01
N TRP A 124 -1.71 -19.12 -1.55
CA TRP A 124 -0.67 -18.67 -0.62
C TRP A 124 0.06 -17.40 -1.10
N ARG A 125 0.24 -17.24 -2.42
CA ARG A 125 0.87 -16.05 -3.04
C ARG A 125 0.12 -14.77 -2.70
N ARG A 126 -1.22 -14.78 -2.74
CA ARG A 126 -2.03 -13.61 -2.41
C ARG A 126 -1.95 -13.27 -0.93
N ARG A 127 -1.89 -14.29 -0.05
CA ARG A 127 -1.68 -14.08 1.39
C ARG A 127 -0.33 -13.40 1.65
N LEU A 128 0.75 -13.94 1.07
CA LEU A 128 2.09 -13.38 1.22
C LEU A 128 2.14 -11.92 0.75
N VAL A 129 1.63 -11.64 -0.46
CA VAL A 129 1.59 -10.27 -1.00
C VAL A 129 0.74 -9.35 -0.12
N GLY A 130 -0.42 -9.82 0.34
CA GLY A 130 -1.31 -9.06 1.22
C GLY A 130 -0.68 -8.72 2.57
N PHE A 131 0.27 -9.52 3.07
CA PHE A 131 1.07 -9.19 4.26
C PHE A 131 2.24 -8.25 3.96
N LEU A 132 2.87 -8.38 2.79
CA LEU A 132 3.98 -7.52 2.40
C LEU A 132 3.55 -6.07 2.11
N VAL A 133 2.39 -5.87 1.49
CA VAL A 133 1.90 -4.52 1.13
C VAL A 133 1.85 -3.57 2.33
N PRO A 134 1.22 -3.92 3.47
CA PRO A 134 1.25 -3.11 4.69
C PRO A 134 2.66 -2.81 5.21
N LEU A 135 3.55 -3.79 5.20
CA LEU A 135 4.92 -3.64 5.70
C LEU A 135 5.71 -2.66 4.83
N VAL A 136 5.55 -2.73 3.51
CA VAL A 136 6.18 -1.79 2.57
C VAL A 136 5.57 -0.40 2.73
N SER A 137 4.25 -0.28 2.85
CA SER A 137 3.58 1.02 3.09
C SER A 137 4.09 1.67 4.37
N LEU A 138 4.19 0.92 5.47
CA LEU A 138 4.74 1.42 6.73
C LEU A 138 6.22 1.83 6.56
N SER A 139 7.01 1.01 5.87
CA SER A 139 8.41 1.33 5.58
C SER A 139 8.57 2.65 4.81
N ILE A 140 7.72 2.91 3.80
CA ILE A 140 7.71 4.19 3.06
C ILE A 140 7.41 5.35 4.01
N CYS A 141 6.38 5.22 4.85
CA CYS A 141 5.97 6.29 5.75
C CYS A 141 6.98 6.56 6.87
N VAL A 142 7.78 5.55 7.24
CA VAL A 142 8.74 5.62 8.34
C VAL A 142 10.11 6.11 7.87
N THR A 143 10.53 5.70 6.68
CA THR A 143 11.90 5.95 6.19
C THR A 143 11.94 6.92 5.02
N ASN A 144 10.80 7.21 4.38
CA ASN A 144 10.73 7.98 3.14
C ASN A 144 11.73 7.50 2.06
N TRP A 145 12.10 6.21 2.06
CA TRP A 145 13.15 5.71 1.16
C TRP A 145 12.89 5.95 -0.34
N PRO A 146 11.64 6.03 -0.87
CA PRO A 146 11.43 6.34 -2.28
C PRO A 146 11.98 7.71 -2.71
N VAL A 147 11.91 8.73 -1.85
CA VAL A 147 12.52 10.04 -2.16
C VAL A 147 14.03 9.93 -2.20
N ALA A 148 14.65 9.16 -1.29
CA ALA A 148 16.09 8.95 -1.26
C ALA A 148 16.60 8.23 -2.52
N VAL A 149 15.88 7.18 -2.95
CA VAL A 149 16.18 6.46 -4.20
C VAL A 149 16.02 7.39 -5.41
N SER A 150 14.93 8.13 -5.47
CA SER A 150 14.66 9.07 -6.55
C SER A 150 15.72 10.16 -6.62
N LEU A 151 16.15 10.70 -5.47
CA LEU A 151 17.24 11.67 -5.40
C LEU A 151 18.54 11.07 -5.91
N ARG A 152 18.89 9.86 -5.47
CA ARG A 152 20.12 9.18 -5.88
C ARG A 152 20.22 9.04 -7.40
N MET A 153 19.09 8.76 -8.08
CA MET A 153 19.02 8.68 -9.54
C MET A 153 19.25 10.04 -10.22
N HIS A 154 18.80 11.15 -9.63
CA HIS A 154 18.88 12.49 -10.21
C HIS A 154 20.06 13.32 -9.68
N ARG A 155 20.86 12.75 -8.78
CA ARG A 155 21.88 13.45 -8.01
C ARG A 155 22.93 14.13 -8.87
N THR A 156 23.40 13.47 -9.93
CA THR A 156 24.43 14.04 -10.82
C THR A 156 23.93 15.31 -11.52
N ALA A 157 22.67 15.34 -11.94
CA ALA A 157 22.08 16.52 -12.58
C ALA A 157 21.87 17.65 -11.56
N MET A 158 21.38 17.32 -10.36
CA MET A 158 21.23 18.30 -9.28
C MET A 158 22.57 18.87 -8.81
N ALA A 159 23.62 18.04 -8.75
CA ALA A 159 24.96 18.48 -8.37
C ALA A 159 25.49 19.54 -9.35
N LYS A 160 25.37 19.32 -10.67
CA LYS A 160 25.77 20.32 -11.68
C LYS A 160 25.06 21.66 -11.50
N ILE A 161 23.78 21.63 -11.17
CA ILE A 161 23.00 22.86 -10.90
C ILE A 161 23.48 23.52 -9.61
N ALA A 162 23.75 22.72 -8.56
CA ALA A 162 24.28 23.25 -7.32
C ALA A 162 25.68 23.87 -7.50
N ASP A 163 26.56 23.29 -8.32
CA ASP A 163 27.89 23.86 -8.59
C ASP A 163 27.77 25.22 -9.31
N ARG A 164 26.85 25.33 -10.27
CA ARG A 164 26.54 26.59 -10.96
C ARG A 164 26.06 27.67 -10.00
N VAL A 165 25.10 27.33 -9.14
CA VAL A 165 24.56 28.25 -8.14
C VAL A 165 25.63 28.64 -7.11
N ALA A 166 26.48 27.70 -6.68
CA ALA A 166 27.59 27.97 -5.78
C ALA A 166 28.64 28.92 -6.40
N ASN A 167 28.79 28.91 -7.73
CA ASN A 167 29.64 29.85 -8.47
C ASN A 167 28.97 31.22 -8.72
N GLY A 168 27.82 31.49 -8.09
CA GLY A 168 27.12 32.77 -8.17
C GLY A 168 26.06 32.87 -9.27
N GLU A 169 25.75 31.76 -9.96
CA GLU A 169 24.66 31.78 -10.95
C GLU A 169 23.28 31.88 -10.25
N VAL A 170 22.50 32.88 -10.65
CA VAL A 170 21.13 33.07 -10.16
C VAL A 170 20.15 32.37 -11.08
N ILE A 171 19.52 31.30 -10.60
CA ILE A 171 18.47 30.59 -11.33
C ILE A 171 17.11 31.12 -10.89
N SER A 172 16.46 31.90 -11.74
CA SER A 172 15.12 32.43 -11.48
C SER A 172 14.02 31.47 -11.93
N GLY A 173 13.08 31.20 -11.03
CA GLY A 173 11.84 30.47 -11.34
C GLY A 173 11.91 28.95 -11.17
N PRO A 174 10.78 28.26 -11.46
CA PRO A 174 10.68 26.82 -11.25
C PRO A 174 11.63 26.04 -12.16
N THR A 175 12.39 25.13 -11.57
CA THR A 175 13.38 24.30 -12.28
C THR A 175 12.99 22.83 -12.16
N ARG A 176 13.05 22.08 -13.26
CA ARG A 176 12.76 20.64 -13.27
C ARG A 176 14.05 19.83 -13.43
N VAL A 177 14.24 18.84 -12.57
CA VAL A 177 15.34 17.86 -12.67
C VAL A 177 14.75 16.46 -12.59
N GLY A 178 14.55 15.86 -13.77
CA GLY A 178 13.86 14.58 -13.92
C GLY A 178 12.44 14.61 -13.36
N ILE A 179 12.17 13.81 -12.32
CA ILE A 179 10.85 13.77 -11.67
C ILE A 179 10.61 14.91 -10.68
N PHE A 180 11.67 15.58 -10.22
CA PHE A 180 11.55 16.67 -9.25
C PHE A 180 11.23 17.99 -9.95
N ARG A 181 10.27 18.72 -9.36
CA ARG A 181 9.96 20.10 -9.72
C ARG A 181 10.30 21.00 -8.53
N PHE A 182 11.36 21.77 -8.67
CA PHE A 182 11.78 22.71 -7.66
C PHE A 182 11.12 24.07 -7.90
N ARG A 183 10.54 24.66 -6.86
CA ARG A 183 9.94 26.02 -6.93
C ARG A 183 11.02 27.09 -6.97
N GLN A 184 12.08 26.90 -6.20
CA GLN A 184 13.18 27.83 -6.06
C GLN A 184 14.47 27.07 -5.76
N ILE A 185 15.60 27.60 -6.23
CA ILE A 185 16.94 27.16 -5.85
C ILE A 185 17.65 28.37 -5.26
N ARG A 186 18.22 28.23 -4.06
CA ARG A 186 18.90 29.33 -3.36
C ARG A 186 20.11 28.85 -2.59
N MET A 187 21.02 29.77 -2.32
CA MET A 187 22.09 29.55 -1.33
C MET A 187 21.61 29.95 0.06
N SER A 188 22.05 29.23 1.09
CA SER A 188 21.85 29.63 2.49
C SER A 188 22.68 30.87 2.81
N ARG A 189 22.18 31.75 3.69
CA ARG A 189 22.87 33.00 4.03
C ARG A 189 24.22 32.71 4.71
N GLY A 190 25.31 33.05 4.03
CA GLY A 190 26.67 32.92 4.57
C GLY A 190 27.14 31.48 4.73
N LYS A 191 26.50 30.51 4.06
CA LYS A 191 26.91 29.10 4.09
C LYS A 191 26.95 28.58 2.65
N ASP A 192 28.01 27.87 2.29
CA ASP A 192 28.24 27.28 0.96
C ASP A 192 27.31 26.09 0.67
N ARG A 193 26.02 26.30 0.82
CA ARG A 193 24.98 25.27 0.75
C ARG A 193 23.91 25.69 -0.20
N VAL A 194 23.50 24.76 -1.05
CA VAL A 194 22.49 25.00 -2.07
C VAL A 194 21.25 24.20 -1.73
N GLY A 195 20.14 24.88 -1.55
CA GLY A 195 18.85 24.29 -1.27
C GLY A 195 17.93 24.36 -2.49
N PHE A 196 17.27 23.24 -2.75
CA PHE A 196 16.29 23.04 -3.80
C PHE A 196 14.91 22.89 -3.15
N GLN A 197 14.07 23.92 -3.25
CA GLN A 197 12.74 23.92 -2.63
C GLN A 197 11.78 23.03 -3.42
N LEU A 198 11.29 21.95 -2.82
CA LEU A 198 10.31 21.03 -3.41
C LEU A 198 8.90 21.62 -3.33
N ASN A 199 8.50 22.07 -2.16
CA ASN A 199 7.14 22.54 -1.86
C ASN A 199 7.17 23.73 -0.86
N GLY A 200 6.00 24.17 -0.41
CA GLY A 200 5.87 25.33 0.49
C GLY A 200 5.97 26.68 -0.22
N GLY A 201 6.15 27.76 0.54
CA GLY A 201 6.08 29.15 0.08
C GLY A 201 7.34 29.96 0.43
N ALA A 202 7.22 31.29 0.49
CA ALA A 202 8.33 32.15 0.85
C ALA A 202 8.81 31.96 2.30
N GLY A 203 7.90 31.54 3.20
CA GLY A 203 8.16 31.30 4.62
C GLY A 203 8.89 29.99 4.89
N GLY A 204 8.53 28.91 4.20
CA GLY A 204 9.04 27.58 4.53
C GLY A 204 8.64 26.51 3.52
N GLY A 205 8.92 25.26 3.86
CA GLY A 205 8.65 24.07 3.05
C GLY A 205 9.79 23.08 3.05
N MET A 206 9.67 22.06 2.20
CA MET A 206 10.68 21.01 2.05
C MET A 206 11.79 21.46 1.10
N PHE A 207 13.03 21.33 1.54
CA PHE A 207 14.23 21.57 0.76
C PHE A 207 15.05 20.30 0.65
N VAL A 208 15.57 20.03 -0.53
CA VAL A 208 16.73 19.16 -0.70
C VAL A 208 17.97 20.05 -0.64
N VAL A 209 18.88 19.81 0.29
CA VAL A 209 20.05 20.64 0.52
C VAL A 209 21.32 19.86 0.21
N ARG A 210 22.17 20.45 -0.62
CA ARG A 210 23.55 19.99 -0.83
C ARG A 210 24.49 20.77 0.06
N THR A 211 25.31 20.06 0.82
CA THR A 211 26.37 20.62 1.66
C THR A 211 27.73 20.49 0.97
N PRO A 212 28.73 21.32 1.33
CA PRO A 212 30.06 21.20 0.75
C PRO A 212 30.73 19.88 1.16
N PRO A 213 31.71 19.39 0.39
CA PRO A 213 32.49 18.20 0.75
C PRO A 213 33.13 18.34 2.14
N GLY A 214 33.13 17.27 2.91
CA GLY A 214 33.69 17.28 4.28
C GLY A 214 32.82 17.96 5.34
N PHE A 215 31.63 18.47 4.97
CA PHE A 215 30.67 18.99 5.94
C PHE A 215 30.23 17.88 6.91
N VAL A 216 30.46 18.10 8.20
CA VAL A 216 29.96 17.26 9.28
C VAL A 216 28.81 18.01 9.95
N PRO A 217 27.57 17.48 9.92
CA PRO A 217 26.46 18.14 10.59
C PRO A 217 26.65 18.10 12.11
N GLU A 218 26.41 19.21 12.78
CA GLU A 218 26.35 19.25 14.25
C GLU A 218 25.15 18.45 14.73
N PHE A 219 25.41 17.37 15.48
CA PHE A 219 24.35 16.62 16.13
C PHE A 219 23.71 17.49 17.21
N SER A 220 22.38 17.64 17.16
CA SER A 220 21.67 18.24 18.28
C SER A 220 21.43 17.16 19.34
N ASN A 221 21.90 17.40 20.56
CA ASN A 221 21.69 16.49 21.71
C ASN A 221 20.25 16.53 22.25
N TRP A 222 19.30 17.13 21.52
CA TRP A 222 17.92 17.23 21.96
C TRP A 222 17.21 15.89 21.78
N ARG A 223 16.58 15.42 22.87
CA ARG A 223 15.75 14.21 22.95
C ARG A 223 14.87 14.03 21.72
N THR A 224 15.15 13.01 20.92
CA THR A 224 14.11 12.34 20.13
C THR A 224 14.15 10.87 20.49
N GLY A 225 13.29 10.47 21.43
CA GLY A 225 12.93 9.06 21.66
C GLY A 225 12.18 8.43 20.48
N PHE A 226 12.23 9.05 19.29
CA PHE A 226 11.72 8.53 18.04
C PHE A 226 12.90 8.19 17.12
N PRO A 227 13.07 6.92 16.72
CA PRO A 227 14.24 6.45 15.98
C PRO A 227 14.31 6.90 14.50
N LEU A 228 13.55 7.91 14.08
CA LEU A 228 13.24 8.15 12.67
C LEU A 228 13.70 9.51 12.09
N GLY A 229 14.34 10.36 12.89
CA GLY A 229 14.98 11.58 12.37
C GLY A 229 16.09 12.06 13.29
N SER A 230 17.30 12.19 12.74
CA SER A 230 18.38 12.92 13.42
C SER A 230 18.22 14.39 13.08
N ASN A 231 17.85 15.22 14.06
CA ASN A 231 17.76 16.66 13.85
C ASN A 231 19.17 17.26 13.88
N HIS A 232 19.66 17.61 12.70
CA HIS A 232 20.96 18.21 12.50
C HIS A 232 20.81 19.72 12.44
N ARG A 233 21.38 20.41 13.43
CA ARG A 233 21.37 21.87 13.43
C ARG A 233 22.26 22.37 12.31
N ASN A 234 21.98 23.59 11.88
CA ASN A 234 22.82 24.27 10.91
C ASN A 234 23.00 23.42 9.65
N ILE A 235 21.97 22.80 9.06
CA ILE A 235 22.02 22.31 7.67
C ILE A 235 21.40 23.35 6.74
N TRP A 236 20.23 23.83 7.11
CA TRP A 236 19.52 24.89 6.41
C TRP A 236 19.10 25.98 7.39
N ASP A 237 18.54 27.06 6.86
CA ASP A 237 18.03 28.16 7.67
C ASP A 237 16.68 27.72 8.29
N ASN A 238 16.51 27.92 9.60
CA ASN A 238 15.29 27.59 10.36
C ASN A 238 14.76 26.15 10.17
N THR A 239 15.64 25.18 10.41
CA THR A 239 15.34 23.76 10.20
C THR A 239 14.59 23.12 11.36
N ASN A 240 13.42 22.55 11.08
CA ASN A 240 12.64 21.77 12.05
C ASN A 240 12.99 20.29 12.05
N TRP A 241 13.16 19.74 10.85
CA TRP A 241 13.42 18.32 10.66
C TRP A 241 14.45 18.11 9.55
N THR A 242 15.30 17.10 9.72
CA THR A 242 16.31 16.71 8.73
C THR A 242 16.37 15.21 8.56
N GLN A 243 16.56 14.79 7.32
CA GLN A 243 16.92 13.42 6.96
C GLN A 243 18.19 13.43 6.10
N ASN A 244 19.17 12.64 6.53
CA ASN A 244 20.38 12.41 5.75
C ASN A 244 20.05 11.47 4.57
N LEU A 245 20.23 11.95 3.34
CA LEU A 245 20.05 11.19 2.10
C LEU A 245 21.37 10.55 1.62
N GLY A 246 22.40 10.69 2.44
CA GLY A 246 23.78 10.31 2.18
C GLY A 246 24.55 11.44 1.52
N ASP A 247 25.89 11.31 1.58
CA ASP A 247 26.69 11.75 0.45
C ASP A 247 26.68 13.31 0.27
N GLY A 248 26.50 14.03 1.39
CA GLY A 248 26.36 15.49 1.45
C GLY A 248 24.98 16.03 1.05
N TRP A 249 23.96 15.18 0.97
CA TRP A 249 22.59 15.56 0.64
C TRP A 249 21.65 15.33 1.83
N PHE A 250 20.78 16.30 2.07
CA PHE A 250 19.81 16.26 3.16
C PHE A 250 18.43 16.67 2.66
N LEU A 251 17.39 16.01 3.15
CA LEU A 251 16.02 16.51 3.07
C LEU A 251 15.75 17.31 4.34
N VAL A 252 15.21 18.50 4.20
CA VAL A 252 15.07 19.45 5.30
C VAL A 252 13.69 20.09 5.24
N GLU A 253 13.01 20.18 6.37
CA GLU A 253 11.79 20.97 6.52
C GLU A 253 12.14 22.32 7.14
N GLN A 254 11.77 23.39 6.45
CA GLN A 254 11.92 24.76 6.92
C GLN A 254 10.57 25.32 7.37
N ASP A 255 10.55 25.93 8.55
CA ASP A 255 9.45 26.75 9.05
C ASP A 255 9.41 28.13 8.42
#